data_AF-A0A0V1PPT6-F1
#
_entry.id   AF-A0A0V1PPT6-F1
#
_cell.length_a   1.000
_cell.length_b   1.000
_cell.length_c   1.000
_cell.angle_alpha   90.00
_cell.angle_beta   90.00
_cell.angle_gamma   90.00
#
_symmetry.space_group_name_H-M   'P 1'
#
loop_
_entity.id
_entity.type
_entity.pdbx_description
1 polymer ?
#
loop_
_entity_poly.entity_id
_entity_poly.type
_entity_poly.pdbx_seq_one_letter_code
_entity_poly.pdbx_strand_id
1 'polypeptide(L)' 'MTAKRHTIITEHDGKETILQWEQSDTFCSPSWRKFRLVNERDETAYLISFSDSPLLKNLDIYQSK' A
#
# COMPACT_ATOMS: atom_id res chain seq x y z
N MET A 1 -20.69 -7.82 1.90
CA MET A 1 -20.14 -7.68 0.54
C MET A 1 -18.63 -7.67 0.67
N THR A 2 -17.97 -8.78 0.41
CA THR A 2 -16.51 -8.90 0.58
C THR A 2 -15.85 -8.28 -0.64
N ALA A 3 -15.21 -7.12 -0.47
CA ALA A 3 -14.34 -6.59 -1.51
C ALA A 3 -13.19 -7.59 -1.74
N LYS A 4 -12.96 -7.95 -3.01
CA LYS A 4 -12.02 -9.03 -3.41
C LYS A 4 -10.62 -8.50 -3.69
N ARG A 5 -10.37 -7.25 -3.32
CA ARG A 5 -9.10 -6.56 -3.52
C ARG A 5 -8.85 -5.73 -2.29
N HIS A 6 -7.65 -5.89 -1.75
CA HIS A 6 -7.31 -5.23 -0.50
C HIS A 6 -5.81 -5.02 -0.37
N THR A 7 -5.48 -4.05 0.48
CA THR A 7 -4.12 -3.79 0.91
C THR A 7 -4.02 -4.19 2.38
N ILE A 8 -3.03 -5.02 2.70
CA ILE A 8 -2.70 -5.38 4.08
C ILE A 8 -1.55 -4.49 4.51
N ILE A 9 -1.70 -3.74 5.59
CA ILE A 9 -0.65 -2.92 6.21
C ILE A 9 -0.27 -3.55 7.54
N THR A 10 1.01 -3.87 7.73
CA THR A 10 1.53 -4.36 9.01
C THR A 10 1.91 -3.20 9.90
N GLU A 11 1.24 -3.11 11.04
CA GLU A 11 1.44 -2.10 12.05
C GLU A 11 2.73 -2.36 12.89
N HIS A 12 3.18 -1.38 13.68
CA HIS A 12 4.38 -1.53 14.52
C HIS A 12 4.22 -2.60 15.61
N ASP A 13 2.99 -2.83 16.08
CA ASP A 13 2.66 -3.88 17.03
C ASP A 13 2.43 -5.25 16.36
N GLY A 14 2.69 -5.34 15.05
CA GLY A 14 2.49 -6.55 14.25
C GLY A 14 1.03 -6.80 13.85
N LYS A 15 0.08 -5.95 14.25
CA LYS A 15 -1.31 -6.08 13.78
C LYS A 15 -1.41 -5.78 12.30
N GLU A 16 -2.42 -6.36 11.66
CA GLU A 16 -2.71 -6.10 10.25
C GLU A 16 -3.95 -5.23 10.11
N THR A 17 -3.79 -4.11 9.42
CA THR A 17 -4.89 -3.25 8.97
C THR A 17 -5.22 -3.64 7.53
N ILE A 18 -6.49 -3.96 7.27
CA ILE A 18 -6.97 -4.32 5.93
C ILE A 18 -7.74 -3.14 5.33
N LEU A 19 -7.23 -2.61 4.23
CA LEU A 19 -7.91 -1.60 3.43
C LEU A 19 -8.55 -2.28 2.22
N GLN A 20 -9.87 -2.38 2.24
CA GLN A 20 -10.65 -2.83 1.10
C GLN A 20 -10.77 -1.71 0.07
N TRP A 21 -10.60 -2.02 -1.20
CA TRP A 21 -10.68 -1.02 -2.26
C TRP A 21 -11.27 -1.59 -3.56
N GLU A 22 -11.91 -0.71 -4.32
CA GLU A 22 -12.45 -0.98 -5.64
C GLU A 22 -11.96 0.05 -6.67
N GLN A 23 -12.55 0.04 -7.87
CA GLN A 23 -12.12 0.93 -8.94
C GLN A 23 -12.34 2.39 -8.54
N SER A 24 -11.32 3.23 -8.76
CA SER A 24 -11.31 4.66 -8.43
C SER A 24 -11.14 5.00 -6.95
N ASP A 25 -10.98 4.02 -6.06
CA ASP A 25 -10.59 4.29 -4.68
C ASP A 25 -9.14 4.78 -4.60
N THR A 26 -8.88 5.61 -3.58
CA THR A 26 -7.54 6.12 -3.27
C THR A 26 -7.19 5.79 -1.84
N PHE A 27 -6.00 5.25 -1.61
CA PHE A 27 -5.47 4.96 -0.29
C PHE A 27 -3.98 5.31 -0.21
N CYS A 28 -3.46 5.35 1.01
CA CYS A 28 -2.07 5.65 1.28
C CYS A 28 -1.45 4.54 2.15
N SER A 29 -0.18 4.22 1.89
CA SER A 29 0.64 3.42 2.81
C SER A 29 1.51 4.36 3.65
N PRO A 30 1.39 4.34 4.99
CA PRO A 30 2.23 5.20 5.84
C PRO A 30 3.72 4.84 5.77
N SER A 31 4.57 5.82 6.05
CA SER A 31 6.02 5.64 6.10
C SER A 31 6.45 4.53 7.07
N TRP A 32 7.50 3.78 6.67
CA TRP A 32 8.07 2.66 7.42
C TRP A 32 7.09 1.54 7.80
N ARG A 33 5.99 1.39 7.06
CA ARG A 33 5.09 0.24 7.20
C ARG A 33 5.30 -0.75 6.08
N LYS A 34 5.29 -2.03 6.42
CA LYS A 34 5.21 -3.09 5.41
C LYS A 34 3.78 -3.13 4.91
N PHE A 35 3.61 -3.27 3.61
CA PHE A 35 2.30 -3.46 3.02
C PHE A 35 2.34 -4.49 1.91
N ARG A 36 1.19 -5.11 1.65
CA ARG A 36 1.00 -6.10 0.59
C ARG A 36 -0.29 -5.79 -0.16
N LEU A 37 -0.22 -5.82 -1.48
CA LEU A 37 -1.39 -5.70 -2.36
C LEU A 37 -1.89 -7.11 -2.67
N VAL A 38 -3.18 -7.35 -2.46
CA VAL A 38 -3.82 -8.64 -2.70
C VAL A 38 -4.96 -8.46 -3.69
N ASN A 39 -4.92 -9.26 -4.77
CA ASN A 39 -5.98 -9.34 -5.77
C ASN A 39 -6.51 -10.78 -5.80
N GLU A 40 -7.70 -11.00 -5.27
CA GLU A 40 -8.34 -12.32 -5.19
C GLU A 40 -9.27 -12.58 -6.38
N ARG A 41 -9.15 -11.77 -7.44
CA ARG A 41 -9.91 -11.94 -8.68
C ARG A 41 -9.00 -12.42 -9.82
N ASP A 42 -9.60 -13.13 -10.76
CA ASP A 42 -8.91 -13.62 -11.97
C ASP A 42 -8.60 -12.50 -12.98
N GLU A 43 -9.09 -11.29 -12.75
CA GLU A 43 -8.82 -10.11 -13.58
C GLU A 43 -7.61 -9.33 -13.05
N THR A 44 -6.79 -8.78 -13.94
CA THR A 44 -5.62 -7.96 -13.56
C THR A 44 -6.07 -6.65 -12.93
N ALA A 45 -5.49 -6.30 -11.78
CA ALA A 45 -5.67 -4.99 -11.15
C ALA A 45 -4.51 -4.06 -11.50
N TYR A 46 -4.82 -2.83 -11.93
CA TYR A 46 -3.85 -1.78 -12.20
C TYR A 46 -3.96 -0.70 -11.11
N LEU A 47 -2.84 -0.40 -10.45
CA LEU A 47 -2.75 0.68 -9.46
C LEU A 47 -1.73 1.71 -9.93
N ILE A 48 -2.07 2.98 -9.79
CA ILE A 48 -1.16 4.10 -10.00
C ILE A 48 -0.66 4.55 -8.63
N SER A 49 0.65 4.72 -8.49
CA SER A 49 1.26 5.21 -7.26
C SER A 49 2.19 6.39 -7.53
N PHE A 50 2.21 7.32 -6.58
CA PHE A 50 3.19 8.39 -6.50
C PHE A 50 3.65 8.49 -5.04
N SER A 51 4.87 8.97 -4.82
CA SER A 51 5.46 9.05 -3.49
C SER A 51 6.40 10.23 -3.34
N ASP A 52 6.69 10.57 -2.09
CA ASP A 52 7.71 11.53 -1.66
C ASP A 52 9.14 10.99 -1.78
N SER A 53 9.34 9.81 -2.38
CA SER A 53 10.66 9.20 -2.54
C SER A 53 11.71 10.11 -3.19
N PRO A 54 11.40 10.96 -4.19
CA PRO A 54 12.38 11.92 -4.72
C PRO A 54 12.92 12.89 -3.67
N LEU A 55 12.06 13.38 -2.77
CA LEU A 55 12.47 14.27 -1.67
C LEU A 55 13.39 13.54 -0.70
N LEU A 56 13.01 12.33 -0.27
CA LEU A 56 13.80 11.52 0.66
C LEU A 56 15.18 11.17 0.10
N LYS A 57 15.26 10.89 -1.20
CA LYS A 57 16.53 10.62 -1.91
C LYS A 57 17.41 11.86 -1.97
N ASN A 58 16.84 13.03 -2.26
CA ASN A 58 17.60 14.29 -2.34
C ASN A 58 18.16 14.74 -0.99
N LEU A 59 17.53 14.34 0.11
CA LEU A 59 17.99 14.63 1.47
C LEU A 59 18.92 13.53 2.05
N ASP A 60 19.24 12.49 1.27
CA ASP A 60 20.06 11.34 1.70
C ASP A 60 19.53 10.61 2.95
N ILE A 61 18.21 10.57 3.11
CA ILE A 61 17.52 9.87 4.23
C ILE A 61 16.60 8.74 3.75
N TYR A 62 16.60 8.45 2.45
CA TYR A 62 15.81 7.35 1.89
C TYR A 62 16.30 5.99 2.41
N GLN A 63 15.39 5.20 2.97
CA GLN A 63 15.65 3.82 3.34
C GLN A 63 14.63 2.89 2.70
N SER A 64 15.11 1.81 2.07
CA SER A 64 14.30 0.66 1.67
C SER A 64 14.86 -0.58 2.37
N LYS A 65 14.06 -1.23 3.19
CA LYS A 65 14.39 -2.48 3.88
C LYS A 65 13.45 -3.58 3.42
#